data_AF-K9WQ87-F1
#
_entry.id   AF-K9WQ87-F1
#
_cell.length_a   1.000
_cell.length_b   1.000
_cell.length_c   1.000
_cell.angle_alpha   90.00
_cell.angle_beta   90.00
_cell.angle_gamma   90.00
#
_symmetry.space_group_name_H-M   'P 1'
#
loop_
_entity.id
_entity.type
_entity.pdbx_description
1 polymer ?
#
loop_
_entity_poly.entity_id
_entity_poly.type
_entity_poly.pdbx_seq_one_letter_code
_entity_poly.pdbx_strand_id
1 'polypeptide(L)'
;MANLNTIHPQSISNSNSNSLLPTVKLCSLDEAISYQNEEVIYRFINTYDISFGEANDIFVETKKWLWLCAQPDIEELSMTEAFFAIDEMWHTFIVFTPEYTDYCLKYFDQYIHHLPTTQREKDEIRRLQEEDPVLAMEKHNQEMLQQYAVIYDKLGAETLLKWFVEYPTRYSEELLNQRRKAKSFNSKPTPELEALAAYLQAGKKVVLKKN
;
A
#
# COMPACT_ATOMS: atom_id res chain seq x y z
N MET A 1 -53.48 -46.61 47.06
CA MET A 1 -53.86 -47.34 45.83
C MET A 1 -53.30 -46.59 44.63
N ALA A 2 -52.71 -47.34 43.70
CA ALA A 2 -52.20 -46.97 42.37
C ALA A 2 -50.98 -46.02 42.28
N ASN A 3 -49.82 -46.69 42.26
CA ASN A 3 -48.54 -46.28 41.70
C ASN A 3 -48.54 -46.65 40.19
N LEU A 4 -48.07 -45.80 39.26
CA LEU A 4 -47.70 -46.20 37.88
C LEU A 4 -46.61 -45.26 37.29
N ASN A 5 -45.37 -45.77 37.36
CA ASN A 5 -44.17 -45.68 36.50
C ASN A 5 -43.98 -44.58 35.42
N THR A 6 -42.86 -43.86 35.59
CA THR A 6 -41.63 -43.83 34.75
C THR A 6 -41.71 -43.73 33.22
N ILE A 7 -41.20 -42.63 32.65
CA ILE A 7 -40.50 -42.60 31.34
C ILE A 7 -39.33 -41.60 31.40
N HIS A 8 -38.13 -42.11 31.11
CA HIS A 8 -36.87 -41.38 30.87
C HIS A 8 -36.84 -40.88 29.40
N PRO A 9 -36.41 -39.65 29.09
CA PRO A 9 -35.97 -39.30 27.74
C PRO A 9 -34.44 -39.37 27.63
N GLN A 10 -34.03 -39.93 26.49
CA GLN A 10 -32.67 -40.17 26.05
C GLN A 10 -31.92 -38.90 25.62
N SER A 11 -30.60 -39.04 25.65
CA SER A 11 -29.56 -38.29 24.95
C SER A 11 -29.98 -37.50 23.71
N ILE A 12 -29.69 -36.19 23.73
CA ILE A 12 -29.39 -35.42 22.53
C ILE A 12 -27.90 -35.07 22.59
N SER A 13 -27.12 -35.78 21.79
CA SER A 13 -25.74 -35.42 21.48
C SER A 13 -25.74 -34.14 20.64
N ASN A 14 -25.42 -33.00 21.24
CA ASN A 14 -25.02 -31.83 20.48
C ASN A 14 -23.59 -32.02 20.00
N SER A 15 -23.45 -32.50 18.77
CA SER A 15 -22.25 -32.35 17.97
C SER A 15 -22.02 -30.86 17.72
N ASN A 16 -21.21 -30.21 18.55
CA ASN A 16 -20.62 -28.92 18.22
C ASN A 16 -19.60 -29.16 17.10
N SER A 17 -20.06 -29.06 15.86
CA SER A 17 -19.21 -28.76 14.72
C SER A 17 -18.64 -27.35 14.93
N ASN A 18 -17.51 -27.26 15.63
CA ASN A 18 -16.70 -26.05 15.60
C ASN A 18 -16.27 -25.85 14.16
N SER A 19 -16.82 -24.81 13.53
CA SER A 19 -16.43 -24.30 12.24
C SER A 19 -14.93 -24.02 12.25
N LEU A 20 -14.18 -24.80 11.49
CA LEU A 20 -12.81 -24.49 11.08
C LEU A 20 -12.87 -23.30 10.14
N LEU A 21 -12.98 -22.08 10.69
CA LEU A 21 -12.48 -20.92 9.96
C LEU A 21 -10.97 -21.13 9.84
N PRO A 22 -10.37 -21.03 8.65
CA PRO A 22 -8.92 -21.07 8.54
C PRO A 22 -8.38 -19.92 9.38
N THR A 23 -7.61 -20.23 10.41
CA THR A 23 -6.76 -19.24 11.08
C THR A 23 -5.79 -18.73 10.03
N VAL A 24 -6.08 -17.55 9.48
CA VAL A 24 -5.18 -16.81 8.58
C VAL A 24 -3.84 -16.73 9.29
N LYS A 25 -2.82 -17.39 8.74
CA LYS A 25 -1.50 -17.44 9.34
C LYS A 25 -0.74 -16.18 8.92
N LEU A 26 -0.88 -15.14 9.71
CA LEU A 26 -0.10 -13.91 9.56
C LEU A 26 1.29 -14.10 10.16
N CYS A 27 2.33 -13.73 9.41
CA CYS A 27 3.69 -13.76 9.92
C CYS A 27 3.92 -12.69 11.01
N SER A 28 5.00 -12.87 11.79
CA SER A 28 5.49 -11.84 12.70
C SER A 28 6.03 -10.62 11.94
N LEU A 29 6.11 -9.47 12.62
CA LEU A 29 6.70 -8.26 12.07
C LEU A 29 8.14 -8.51 11.57
N ASP A 30 8.93 -9.24 12.36
CA ASP A 30 10.33 -9.59 12.03
C ASP A 30 10.42 -10.42 10.74
N GLU A 31 9.51 -11.37 10.55
CA GLU A 31 9.43 -12.16 9.32
C GLU A 31 9.08 -11.26 8.12
N ALA A 32 8.08 -10.37 8.24
CA ALA A 32 7.69 -9.46 7.17
C ALA A 32 8.85 -8.55 6.76
N ILE A 33 9.53 -7.91 7.71
CA ILE A 33 10.63 -6.98 7.41
C ILE A 33 11.92 -7.70 6.97
N SER A 34 12.05 -9.01 7.19
CA SER A 34 13.22 -9.79 6.76
C SER A 34 13.33 -9.94 5.24
N TYR A 35 12.22 -9.79 4.50
CA TYR A 35 12.23 -9.89 3.04
C TYR A 35 13.17 -8.85 2.41
N GLN A 36 14.01 -9.29 1.47
CA GLN A 36 14.95 -8.42 0.76
C GLN A 36 14.68 -8.44 -0.74
N ASN A 37 14.79 -7.29 -1.38
CA ASN A 37 14.76 -7.17 -2.82
C ASN A 37 15.52 -5.90 -3.24
N GLU A 38 16.79 -6.07 -3.62
CA GLU A 38 17.64 -4.94 -4.01
C GLU A 38 17.16 -4.27 -5.30
N GLU A 39 16.49 -4.98 -6.20
CA GLU A 39 15.97 -4.40 -7.44
C GLU A 39 14.88 -3.35 -7.20
N VAL A 40 14.06 -3.54 -6.15
CA VAL A 40 13.08 -2.53 -5.69
C VAL A 40 13.81 -1.27 -5.25
N ILE A 41 14.87 -1.43 -4.44
CA ILE A 41 15.69 -0.33 -3.94
C ILE A 41 16.39 0.38 -5.11
N TYR A 42 16.99 -0.37 -6.03
CA TYR A 42 17.66 0.16 -7.22
C TYR A 42 16.69 0.94 -8.12
N ARG A 43 15.46 0.44 -8.30
CA ARG A 43 14.42 1.16 -9.03
C ARG A 43 14.05 2.48 -8.35
N PHE A 44 13.95 2.47 -7.03
CA PHE A 44 13.62 3.67 -6.26
C PHE A 44 14.73 4.73 -6.38
N ILE A 45 16.00 4.36 -6.22
CA ILE A 45 17.13 5.31 -6.40
C ILE A 45 17.35 5.72 -7.85
N ASN A 46 16.88 4.94 -8.83
CA ASN A 46 16.87 5.37 -10.24
C ASN A 46 15.79 6.41 -10.51
N THR A 47 14.76 6.47 -9.66
CA THR A 47 13.68 7.46 -9.72
C THR A 47 14.02 8.71 -8.92
N TYR A 48 14.62 8.55 -7.74
CA TYR A 48 14.93 9.62 -6.79
C TYR A 48 16.42 9.68 -6.46
N ASP A 49 16.99 10.88 -6.38
CA ASP A 49 18.37 11.13 -5.96
C ASP A 49 18.51 10.99 -4.45
N ILE A 50 18.46 9.74 -3.98
CA ILE A 50 18.67 9.35 -2.59
C ILE A 50 19.66 8.18 -2.52
N SER A 51 20.29 8.01 -1.36
CA SER A 51 21.24 6.92 -1.15
C SER A 51 20.53 5.56 -1.06
N PHE A 52 21.28 4.48 -1.32
CA PHE A 52 20.79 3.12 -1.12
C PHE A 52 20.32 2.87 0.32
N GLY A 53 21.05 3.40 1.31
CA GLY A 53 20.69 3.27 2.72
C GLY A 53 19.36 3.91 3.06
N GLU A 54 19.09 5.11 2.54
CA GLU A 54 17.81 5.79 2.70
C GLU A 54 16.67 5.05 1.97
N ALA A 55 16.89 4.59 0.74
CA ALA A 55 15.89 3.83 0.01
C ALA A 55 15.58 2.48 0.69
N ASN A 56 16.60 1.79 1.22
CA ASN A 56 16.42 0.56 2.00
C ASN A 56 15.65 0.81 3.29
N ASP A 57 15.94 1.92 3.97
CA ASP A 57 15.20 2.35 5.17
C ASP A 57 13.72 2.54 4.88
N ILE A 58 13.39 3.29 3.81
CA ILE A 58 12.00 3.47 3.36
C ILE A 58 11.36 2.13 3.02
N PHE A 59 12.08 1.22 2.36
CA PHE A 59 11.55 -0.11 2.03
C PHE A 59 11.25 -0.97 3.27
N VAL A 60 12.07 -0.87 4.33
CA VAL A 60 11.76 -1.50 5.62
C VAL A 60 10.47 -0.93 6.21
N GLU A 61 10.32 0.39 6.22
CA GLU A 61 9.10 1.04 6.73
C GLU A 61 7.86 0.70 5.89
N THR A 62 7.99 0.60 4.55
CA THR A 62 6.91 0.12 3.68
C THR A 62 6.47 -1.29 4.04
N LYS A 63 7.40 -2.21 4.36
CA LYS A 63 7.03 -3.56 4.81
C LYS A 63 6.30 -3.56 6.15
N LYS A 64 6.67 -2.67 7.08
CA LYS A 64 5.91 -2.49 8.33
C LYS A 64 4.49 -1.97 8.07
N TRP A 65 4.32 -1.03 7.14
CA TRP A 65 3.01 -0.55 6.71
C TRP A 65 2.16 -1.69 6.13
N LEU A 66 2.71 -2.48 5.20
CA LEU A 66 2.01 -3.64 4.64
C LEU A 66 1.63 -4.68 5.69
N TRP A 67 2.51 -4.90 6.68
CA TRP A 67 2.21 -5.78 7.80
C TRP A 67 1.05 -5.24 8.65
N LEU A 68 0.95 -3.92 8.89
CA LEU A 68 -0.20 -3.32 9.56
C LEU A 68 -1.50 -3.51 8.75
N CYS A 69 -1.47 -3.26 7.44
CA CYS A 69 -2.63 -3.46 6.56
C CYS A 69 -3.12 -4.91 6.54
N ALA A 70 -2.24 -5.88 6.85
CA ALA A 70 -2.59 -7.29 6.89
C ALA A 70 -3.20 -7.75 8.24
N GLN A 71 -3.19 -6.90 9.28
CA GLN A 71 -3.69 -7.29 10.60
C GLN A 71 -5.22 -7.38 10.61
N PRO A 72 -5.80 -8.50 11.08
CA PRO A 72 -7.25 -8.68 11.08
C PRO A 72 -7.97 -7.86 12.16
N ASP A 73 -7.24 -7.37 13.16
CA ASP A 73 -7.76 -6.58 14.28
C ASP A 73 -7.57 -5.06 14.11
N ILE A 74 -7.04 -4.63 12.96
CA ILE A 74 -6.83 -3.23 12.64
C ILE A 74 -7.91 -2.78 11.65
N GLU A 75 -8.65 -1.73 12.02
CA GLU A 75 -9.56 -1.03 11.10
C GLU A 75 -8.76 -0.31 10.00
N GLU A 76 -9.45 0.12 8.94
CA GLU A 76 -8.82 0.74 7.78
C GLU A 76 -7.91 1.93 8.17
N LEU A 77 -6.62 1.82 7.83
CA LEU A 77 -5.63 2.87 8.07
C LEU A 77 -5.58 3.84 6.90
N SER A 78 -5.43 5.14 7.19
CA SER A 78 -5.38 6.16 6.16
C SER A 78 -3.95 6.40 5.66
N MET A 79 -3.78 6.37 4.34
CA MET A 79 -2.53 6.79 3.69
C MET A 79 -2.53 8.33 3.58
N THR A 80 -2.00 9.00 4.59
CA THR A 80 -1.95 10.48 4.64
C THR A 80 -0.69 11.03 3.97
N GLU A 81 -0.61 12.35 3.81
CA GLU A 81 0.56 13.05 3.25
C GLU A 81 1.87 12.71 3.99
N ALA A 82 1.79 12.36 5.27
CA ALA A 82 2.95 11.97 6.07
C ALA A 82 3.66 10.70 5.52
N PHE A 83 2.93 9.87 4.79
CA PHE A 83 3.40 8.61 4.25
C PHE A 83 3.91 8.70 2.82
N PHE A 84 4.07 9.89 2.23
CA PHE A 84 4.40 10.05 0.81
C PHE A 84 5.55 9.15 0.33
N ALA A 85 6.65 9.09 1.09
CA ALA A 85 7.79 8.23 0.76
C ALA A 85 7.48 6.73 0.83
N ILE A 86 6.69 6.31 1.83
CA ILE A 86 6.23 4.93 2.01
C ILE A 86 5.30 4.53 0.86
N ASP A 87 4.40 5.43 0.48
CA ASP A 87 3.46 5.26 -0.64
C ASP A 87 4.19 5.13 -1.98
N GLU A 88 5.15 6.01 -2.26
CA GLU A 88 5.97 5.94 -3.47
C GLU A 88 6.84 4.67 -3.53
N MET A 89 7.36 4.22 -2.39
CA MET A 89 8.09 2.96 -2.32
C MET A 89 7.14 1.77 -2.51
N TRP A 90 5.91 1.84 -2.00
CA TRP A 90 4.90 0.81 -2.24
C TRP A 90 4.51 0.73 -3.72
N HIS A 91 4.28 1.87 -4.40
CA HIS A 91 4.12 1.92 -5.85
C HIS A 91 5.31 1.28 -6.58
N THR A 92 6.52 1.55 -6.10
CA THR A 92 7.76 0.98 -6.66
C THR A 92 7.85 -0.53 -6.43
N PHE A 93 7.33 -1.05 -5.33
CA PHE A 93 7.31 -2.49 -5.07
C PHE A 93 6.24 -3.22 -5.90
N ILE A 94 5.03 -2.65 -6.02
CA ILE A 94 3.90 -3.27 -6.76
C ILE A 94 4.26 -3.61 -8.20
N VAL A 95 5.06 -2.78 -8.88
CA VAL A 95 5.45 -3.03 -10.29
C VAL A 95 6.38 -4.24 -10.45
N PHE A 96 7.01 -4.73 -9.39
CA PHE A 96 7.64 -6.05 -9.33
C PHE A 96 6.54 -7.08 -9.01
N THR A 97 5.58 -7.19 -9.93
CA THR A 97 4.30 -7.86 -9.65
C THR A 97 4.46 -9.32 -9.21
N PRO A 98 5.36 -10.15 -9.76
CA PRO A 98 5.56 -11.51 -9.24
C PRO A 98 6.09 -11.49 -7.81
N GLU A 99 7.14 -10.71 -7.53
CA GLU A 99 7.78 -10.64 -6.23
C GLU A 99 6.86 -10.04 -5.16
N TYR A 100 6.09 -9.02 -5.51
CA TYR A 100 5.10 -8.41 -4.62
C TYR A 100 3.96 -9.38 -4.30
N THR A 101 3.49 -10.13 -5.30
CA THR A 101 2.44 -11.15 -5.11
C THR A 101 2.95 -12.27 -4.20
N ASP A 102 4.16 -12.78 -4.47
CA ASP A 102 4.80 -13.81 -3.66
C ASP A 102 5.06 -13.34 -2.24
N TYR A 103 5.51 -12.09 -2.05
CA TYR A 103 5.65 -11.47 -0.73
C TYR A 103 4.31 -11.47 0.02
N CYS A 104 3.27 -10.90 -0.59
CA CYS A 104 1.95 -10.81 0.03
C CYS A 104 1.38 -12.18 0.42
N LEU A 105 1.38 -13.14 -0.51
CA LEU A 105 0.84 -14.47 -0.25
C LEU A 105 1.68 -15.26 0.77
N LYS A 106 3.02 -15.12 0.74
CA LYS A 106 3.90 -15.84 1.66
C LYS A 106 3.82 -15.32 3.10
N TYR A 107 3.76 -14.00 3.28
CA TYR A 107 3.86 -13.38 4.60
C TYR A 107 2.48 -13.08 5.21
N PHE A 108 1.45 -12.88 4.39
CA PHE A 108 0.13 -12.44 4.86
C PHE A 108 -1.02 -13.39 4.46
N ASP A 109 -0.76 -14.38 3.60
CA ASP A 109 -1.79 -15.28 3.03
C ASP A 109 -2.90 -14.54 2.26
N GLN A 110 -2.62 -13.30 1.85
CA GLN A 110 -3.55 -12.44 1.10
C GLN A 110 -2.78 -11.39 0.31
N TYR A 111 -3.37 -10.93 -0.79
CA TYR A 111 -2.83 -9.80 -1.57
C TYR A 111 -3.24 -8.48 -0.92
N ILE A 112 -2.27 -7.65 -0.54
CA ILE A 112 -2.56 -6.31 -0.01
C ILE A 112 -2.78 -5.36 -1.18
N HIS A 113 -4.04 -4.95 -1.37
CA HIS A 113 -4.42 -4.06 -2.44
C HIS A 113 -4.06 -2.62 -2.10
N HIS A 114 -3.40 -1.93 -3.04
CA HIS A 114 -3.27 -0.48 -3.01
C HIS A 114 -4.47 0.13 -3.73
N LEU A 115 -5.31 0.85 -3.00
CA LEU A 115 -6.51 1.49 -3.53
C LEU A 115 -6.38 3.01 -3.36
N PRO A 116 -6.37 3.78 -4.46
CA PRO A 116 -6.34 5.23 -4.36
C PRO A 116 -7.68 5.77 -3.85
N THR A 117 -7.65 6.84 -3.07
CA THR A 117 -8.87 7.57 -2.68
C THR A 117 -9.65 7.99 -3.92
N THR A 118 -10.90 7.56 -4.01
CA THR A 118 -11.77 7.79 -5.16
C THR A 118 -12.16 9.26 -5.28
N GLN A 119 -12.56 9.69 -6.48
CA GLN A 119 -13.05 11.06 -6.67
C GLN A 119 -14.28 11.35 -5.79
N ARG A 120 -15.17 10.36 -5.64
CA ARG A 120 -16.36 10.47 -4.78
C ARG A 120 -15.99 10.76 -3.33
N GLU A 121 -15.04 10.02 -2.76
CA GLU A 121 -14.57 10.23 -1.39
C GLU A 121 -13.92 11.61 -1.24
N LYS A 122 -13.11 12.04 -2.22
CA LYS A 122 -12.51 13.38 -2.22
C LYS A 122 -13.57 14.49 -2.24
N ASP A 123 -14.63 14.31 -3.02
CA ASP A 123 -15.73 15.27 -3.10
C ASP A 123 -16.55 15.30 -1.81
N GLU A 124 -16.78 14.14 -1.17
CA GLU A 124 -17.45 14.03 0.13
C GLU A 124 -16.66 14.73 1.25
N ILE A 125 -15.33 14.51 1.30
CA ILE A 125 -14.44 15.19 2.24
C ILE A 125 -14.48 16.70 2.02
N ARG A 126 -14.33 17.16 0.76
CA ARG A 126 -14.37 18.58 0.42
C ARG A 126 -15.69 19.21 0.82
N ARG A 127 -16.80 18.55 0.52
CA ARG A 127 -18.14 19.02 0.86
C ARG A 127 -18.30 19.18 2.37
N LEU A 128 -17.85 18.21 3.17
CA LEU A 128 -17.89 18.32 4.62
C LEU A 128 -17.02 19.48 5.13
N GLN A 129 -15.82 19.66 4.57
CA GLN A 129 -14.94 20.78 4.91
C GLN A 129 -15.57 22.14 4.60
N GLU A 130 -16.36 22.24 3.54
CA GLU A 130 -17.06 23.47 3.15
C GLU A 130 -18.33 23.72 3.98
N GLU A 131 -19.12 22.67 4.26
CA GLU A 131 -20.40 22.76 4.98
C GLU A 131 -20.22 22.89 6.51
N ASP A 132 -19.29 22.14 7.11
CA ASP A 132 -19.00 22.14 8.54
C ASP A 132 -17.49 21.92 8.81
N PRO A 133 -16.67 22.97 8.69
CA PRO A 133 -15.22 22.87 8.85
C PRO A 133 -14.79 22.36 10.23
N VAL A 134 -15.57 22.65 11.28
CA VAL A 134 -15.25 22.25 12.66
C VAL A 134 -15.44 20.75 12.82
N LEU A 135 -16.58 20.22 12.35
CA LEU A 135 -16.84 18.79 12.36
C LEU A 135 -15.84 18.01 11.48
N ALA A 136 -15.47 18.56 10.31
CA ALA A 136 -14.46 17.95 9.45
C ALA A 136 -13.11 17.84 10.16
N MET A 137 -12.66 18.92 10.81
CA MET A 137 -11.42 18.94 11.59
C MET A 137 -11.47 17.97 12.77
N GLU A 138 -12.59 17.92 13.51
CA GLU A 138 -12.74 17.02 14.65
C GLU A 138 -12.68 15.55 14.24
N LYS A 139 -13.39 15.16 13.17
CA LYS A 139 -13.32 13.80 12.61
C LYS A 139 -11.92 13.44 12.17
N HIS A 140 -11.26 14.32 11.41
CA HIS A 140 -9.89 14.10 10.97
C HIS A 140 -8.94 13.90 12.16
N ASN A 141 -9.03 14.74 13.19
CA ASN A 141 -8.20 14.60 14.38
C ASN A 141 -8.47 13.29 15.13
N GLN A 142 -9.73 12.85 15.22
CA GLN A 142 -10.09 11.58 15.84
C GLN A 142 -9.52 10.38 15.07
N GLU A 143 -9.66 10.35 13.74
CA GLU A 143 -9.08 9.33 12.87
C GLU A 143 -7.54 9.29 13.01
N MET A 144 -6.88 10.44 13.00
CA MET A 144 -5.44 10.53 13.20
C MET A 144 -5.00 10.01 14.56
N LEU A 145 -5.71 10.34 15.64
CA LEU A 145 -5.39 9.85 16.98
C LEU A 145 -5.53 8.33 17.08
N GLN A 146 -6.55 7.74 16.46
CA GLN A 146 -6.72 6.29 16.40
C GLN A 146 -5.56 5.63 15.63
N GLN A 147 -5.21 6.19 14.47
CA GLN A 147 -4.08 5.70 13.67
C GLN A 147 -2.75 5.80 14.43
N TYR A 148 -2.50 6.89 15.17
CA TYR A 148 -1.32 7.04 16.01
C TYR A 148 -1.27 5.98 17.12
N ALA A 149 -2.39 5.72 17.78
CA ALA A 149 -2.48 4.70 18.82
C ALA A 149 -2.16 3.31 18.28
N VAL A 150 -2.76 2.93 17.13
CA VAL A 150 -2.50 1.64 16.48
C VAL A 150 -1.01 1.49 16.11
N ILE A 151 -0.42 2.51 15.50
CA ILE A 151 1.00 2.47 15.10
C ILE A 151 1.92 2.40 16.32
N TYR A 152 1.62 3.16 17.38
CA TYR A 152 2.37 3.12 18.63
C TYR A 152 2.29 1.73 19.28
N ASP A 153 1.09 1.17 19.40
CA ASP A 153 0.86 -0.12 20.07
C ASP A 153 1.50 -1.28 19.31
N LYS A 154 1.48 -1.24 17.97
CA LYS A 154 1.94 -2.34 17.12
C LYS A 154 3.40 -2.21 16.71
N LEU A 155 3.91 -1.00 16.47
CA LEU A 155 5.25 -0.74 15.90
C LEU A 155 6.16 0.13 16.79
N GLY A 156 5.64 0.65 17.91
CA GLY A 156 6.39 1.43 18.88
C GLY A 156 6.57 2.92 18.54
N ALA A 157 7.01 3.66 19.55
CA ALA A 157 7.19 5.11 19.50
C ALA A 157 8.19 5.57 18.42
N GLU A 158 9.26 4.80 18.20
CA GLU A 158 10.28 5.12 17.19
C GLU A 158 9.67 5.15 15.79
N THR A 159 8.87 4.12 15.44
CA THR A 159 8.20 4.05 14.14
C THR A 159 7.17 5.18 13.98
N LEU A 160 6.39 5.46 15.03
CA LEU A 160 5.41 6.56 15.01
C LEU A 160 6.09 7.92 14.72
N LEU A 161 7.14 8.25 15.46
CA LEU A 161 7.87 9.51 15.29
C LEU A 161 8.55 9.58 13.93
N LYS A 162 9.09 8.45 13.46
CA LYS A 162 9.69 8.37 12.13
C LYS A 162 8.67 8.69 11.04
N TRP A 163 7.49 8.09 11.08
CA TRP A 163 6.47 8.28 10.05
C TRP A 163 5.80 9.65 10.08
N PHE A 164 5.56 10.23 11.26
CA PHE A 164 4.81 11.49 11.37
C PHE A 164 5.66 12.74 11.64
N VAL A 165 6.95 12.59 11.92
CA VAL A 165 7.86 13.73 12.19
C VAL A 165 9.07 13.70 11.27
N GLU A 166 9.78 12.59 11.21
CA GLU A 166 11.02 12.52 10.41
C GLU A 166 10.74 12.46 8.91
N TYR A 167 9.90 11.53 8.45
CA TYR A 167 9.65 11.34 7.02
C TYR A 167 8.98 12.56 6.36
N PRO A 168 8.00 13.25 6.98
CA PRO A 168 7.44 14.46 6.39
C PRO A 168 8.48 15.60 6.29
N THR A 169 9.48 15.64 7.16
CA THR A 169 10.53 16.67 7.11
C THR A 169 11.66 16.33 6.12
N ARG A 170 11.88 15.05 5.82
CA ARG A 170 12.94 14.59 4.91
C ARG A 170 12.46 14.26 3.50
N TYR A 171 11.23 13.77 3.39
CA TYR A 171 10.65 13.11 2.23
C TYR A 171 9.18 13.48 2.02
N SER A 172 8.78 14.71 2.36
CA SER A 172 7.49 15.24 1.90
C SER A 172 7.36 15.14 0.38
N GLU A 173 6.13 15.21 -0.13
CA GLU A 173 5.87 15.23 -1.57
C GLU A 173 6.77 16.23 -2.31
N GLU A 174 6.85 17.46 -1.79
CA GLU A 174 7.69 18.51 -2.37
C GLU A 174 9.17 18.10 -2.40
N LEU A 175 9.72 17.70 -1.24
CA LEU A 175 11.15 17.41 -1.10
C LEU A 175 11.59 16.17 -1.88
N LEU A 176 10.77 15.12 -1.90
CA LEU A 176 11.07 13.90 -2.63
C LEU A 176 10.97 14.15 -4.14
N ASN A 177 9.98 14.92 -4.60
CA ASN A 177 9.85 15.29 -6.02
C ASN A 177 11.00 16.19 -6.50
N GLN A 178 11.55 17.07 -5.66
CA GLN A 178 12.76 17.84 -5.99
C GLN A 178 13.98 16.94 -6.26
N ARG A 179 14.02 15.75 -5.65
CA ARG A 179 15.06 14.74 -5.89
C ARG A 179 14.74 13.84 -7.07
N ARG A 180 13.59 13.96 -7.71
CA ARG A 180 13.22 13.08 -8.83
C ARG A 180 14.16 13.29 -10.00
N LYS A 181 14.80 12.21 -10.44
CA LYS A 181 15.73 12.24 -11.57
C LYS A 181 14.96 12.49 -12.87
N ALA A 182 15.51 13.36 -13.71
CA ALA A 182 14.99 13.53 -15.05
C ALA A 182 15.05 12.19 -15.79
N LYS A 183 13.97 11.80 -16.47
CA LYS A 183 13.99 10.61 -17.33
C LYS A 183 15.05 10.84 -18.42
N SER A 184 16.19 10.16 -18.30
CA SER A 184 17.18 10.09 -19.38
C SER A 184 16.64 9.16 -20.46
N PHE A 185 15.70 9.67 -21.22
CA PHE A 185 15.43 9.16 -22.54
C PHE A 185 15.72 10.31 -23.49
N ASN A 186 16.77 10.13 -24.31
CA ASN A 186 16.84 10.86 -25.57
C ASN A 186 15.76 10.25 -26.48
N SER A 187 14.48 10.47 -26.14
CA SER A 187 13.30 10.01 -26.87
C SER A 187 12.92 10.95 -28.00
N LYS A 188 13.83 11.86 -28.37
CA LYS A 188 13.62 12.63 -29.59
C LYS A 188 13.58 11.64 -30.74
N PRO A 189 12.51 11.65 -31.55
CA PRO A 189 12.48 10.84 -32.76
C PRO A 189 13.74 11.13 -33.56
N THR A 190 14.33 10.11 -34.19
CA THR A 190 15.46 10.38 -35.06
C THR A 190 15.00 11.27 -36.22
N PRO A 191 15.88 12.07 -36.85
CA PRO A 191 15.50 12.89 -38.00
C PRO A 191 14.80 12.08 -39.11
N GLU A 192 15.14 10.81 -39.27
CA GLU A 192 14.50 9.89 -40.22
C GLU A 192 13.06 9.56 -39.80
N LEU A 193 12.82 9.34 -38.50
CA LEU A 193 11.47 9.12 -37.98
C LEU A 193 10.63 10.40 -38.05
N GLU A 194 11.22 11.57 -37.84
CA GLU A 194 10.56 12.87 -38.04
C GLU A 194 10.17 13.08 -39.51
N ALA A 195 11.10 12.81 -40.44
CA ALA A 195 10.85 12.91 -41.87
C ALA A 195 9.77 11.91 -42.33
N LEU A 196 9.80 10.67 -41.81
CA LEU A 196 8.78 9.67 -42.06
C LEU A 196 7.41 10.10 -41.53
N ALA A 197 7.36 10.64 -40.31
CA ALA A 197 6.12 11.16 -39.73
C ALA A 197 5.53 12.29 -40.58
N ALA A 198 6.35 13.26 -41.01
CA ALA A 198 5.91 14.33 -41.91
C ALA A 198 5.43 13.78 -43.27
N TYR A 199 6.10 12.77 -43.81
CA TYR A 199 5.72 12.12 -45.06
C TYR A 199 4.36 11.40 -44.96
N LEU A 200 4.12 10.67 -43.87
CA LEU A 200 2.86 9.98 -43.59
C LEU A 200 1.72 10.97 -43.31
N GLN A 201 1.97 12.03 -42.55
CA GLN A 201 1.00 13.10 -42.29
C GLN A 201 0.55 13.83 -43.57
N ALA A 202 1.43 13.92 -44.57
CA ALA A 202 1.09 14.43 -45.89
C ALA A 202 0.28 13.44 -46.77
N GLY A 203 -0.21 12.32 -46.21
CA GLY A 203 -1.03 11.33 -46.90
C GLY A 203 -0.27 10.44 -47.88
N LYS A 204 1.07 10.45 -47.84
CA LYS A 204 1.90 9.67 -48.77
C LYS A 204 2.12 8.25 -48.25
N LYS A 205 2.05 7.26 -49.14
CA LYS A 205 2.25 5.84 -48.81
C LYS A 205 3.72 5.46 -48.91
N VAL A 206 4.24 4.81 -47.88
CA VAL A 206 5.60 4.26 -47.87
C VAL A 206 5.57 2.92 -48.61
N VAL A 207 6.35 2.80 -49.69
CA VAL A 207 6.54 1.53 -50.40
C VAL A 207 7.85 0.92 -49.92
N LEU A 208 7.77 -0.09 -49.05
CA LEU A 208 8.93 -0.87 -48.67
C LEU A 208 9.30 -1.79 -49.84
N LYS A 209 10.46 -1.53 -50.46
CA LYS A 209 11.06 -2.50 -51.38
C LYS A 209 11.58 -3.68 -50.57
N LYS A 210 10.96 -4.84 -50.72
CA LYS A 210 11.55 -6.10 -50.27
C LYS A 210 12.72 -6.42 -51.20
N ASN A 211 13.92 -6.51 -50.64
CA ASN A 211 15.06 -7.15 -51.31
C ASN A 211 14.93 -8.67 -51.22
#